data_AF-A0A7J3VFY9-F1
#
_entry.id   AF-A0A7J3VFY9-F1
#
_cell.length_a   1.000
_cell.length_b   1.000
_cell.length_c   1.000
_cell.angle_alpha   90.00
_cell.angle_beta   90.00
_cell.angle_gamma   90.00
#
_symmetry.space_group_name_H-M   'P 1'
#
loop_
_entity.id
_entity.type
_entity.pdbx_description
1 polymer ?
#
loop_
_entity_poly.entity_id
_entity_poly.type
_entity_poly.pdbx_seq_one_letter_code
_entity_poly.pdbx_strand_id
1 'polypeptide(L)'
;HDLKKLKEIRARSNVLIALGNCAIEGCIQSMRNGETTLSERLKDVYGVEEGFFDAKLSKPITEYVDVEFSIPGCPVEKEETLRGITSLLHGDSPPYYSYPVCVECKLNEYPCVIVEEGKPCLGPLIRAGCNARCPSLGLDCIGCRGPVEGAENFAAEYQMLLDKGYTKQDIMNRLRVFCGELGDDFLGGGDDE
;
A
#
# COMPACT_ATOMS: atom_id res chain seq x y z
N HIS A 1 -7.29 22.73 -2.18
CA HIS A 1 -6.67 23.02 -3.51
C HIS A 1 -6.48 21.75 -4.35
N ASP A 2 -5.84 20.70 -3.83
CA ASP A 2 -5.45 19.52 -4.63
C ASP A 2 -6.64 18.71 -5.18
N LEU A 3 -7.70 18.57 -4.39
CA LEU A 3 -8.94 17.92 -4.83
C LEU A 3 -9.56 18.60 -6.06
N LYS A 4 -9.50 19.93 -6.14
CA LYS A 4 -10.01 20.68 -7.29
C LYS A 4 -9.18 20.35 -8.54
N LYS A 5 -7.85 20.38 -8.40
CA LYS A 5 -6.93 20.00 -9.49
C LYS A 5 -7.12 18.56 -9.94
N LEU A 6 -7.31 17.63 -9.02
CA LEU A 6 -7.57 16.22 -9.34
C LEU A 6 -8.83 16.07 -10.21
N LYS A 7 -9.93 16.73 -9.84
CA LYS A 7 -11.17 16.72 -10.61
C LYS A 7 -11.02 17.37 -11.99
N GLU A 8 -10.28 18.47 -12.09
CA GLU A 8 -9.95 19.12 -13.37
C GLU A 8 -9.09 18.21 -14.27
N ILE A 9 -8.10 17.53 -13.70
CA ILE A 9 -7.25 16.56 -14.42
C ILE A 9 -8.11 15.39 -14.91
N ARG A 10 -9.00 14.86 -14.06
CA ARG A 10 -9.87 13.76 -14.47
C ARG A 10 -10.81 14.18 -15.61
N ALA A 11 -11.43 15.35 -15.51
CA ALA A 11 -12.38 15.85 -16.52
C ALA A 11 -11.77 16.06 -17.92
N ARG A 12 -10.44 16.18 -18.02
CA ARG A 12 -9.72 16.39 -19.29
C ARG A 12 -8.89 15.18 -19.75
N SER A 13 -8.93 14.07 -19.02
CA SER A 13 -8.11 12.89 -19.29
C SER A 13 -9.00 11.74 -19.76
N ASN A 14 -8.60 11.07 -20.84
CA ASN A 14 -9.25 9.83 -21.28
C ASN A 14 -8.87 8.64 -20.42
N VAL A 15 -7.64 8.65 -19.88
CA VAL A 15 -7.07 7.63 -19.01
C VAL A 15 -6.37 8.36 -17.87
N LEU A 16 -6.68 7.97 -16.64
CA LEU A 16 -6.04 8.42 -15.41
C LEU A 16 -5.38 7.21 -14.74
N ILE A 17 -4.14 7.39 -14.31
CA ILE A 17 -3.35 6.33 -13.66
C ILE A 17 -3.00 6.78 -12.25
N ALA A 18 -3.29 5.94 -11.25
CA ALA A 18 -2.79 6.13 -9.90
C ALA A 18 -1.32 5.72 -9.85
N LEU A 19 -0.42 6.71 -9.78
CA LEU A 19 1.02 6.49 -9.76
C LEU A 19 1.55 6.52 -8.32
N GLY A 20 2.01 5.37 -7.85
CA GLY A 20 2.59 5.19 -6.52
C GLY A 20 1.56 4.90 -5.43
N ASN A 21 2.03 4.26 -4.36
CA ASN A 21 1.14 3.74 -3.34
C ASN A 21 0.45 4.83 -2.51
N CYS A 22 0.97 6.07 -2.48
CA CYS A 22 0.27 7.19 -1.85
C CYS A 22 -1.03 7.52 -2.58
N ALA A 23 -1.04 7.41 -3.92
CA ALA A 23 -2.25 7.65 -4.70
C ALA A 23 -3.24 6.49 -4.59
N ILE A 24 -2.73 5.26 -4.47
CA ILE A 24 -3.54 4.02 -4.47
C ILE A 24 -4.13 3.74 -3.07
N GLU A 25 -3.33 3.89 -2.02
CA GLU A 25 -3.66 3.43 -0.65
C GLU A 25 -3.49 4.51 0.43
N GLY A 26 -3.15 5.75 0.05
CA GLY A 26 -2.98 6.89 0.97
C GLY A 26 -1.69 6.88 1.81
N CYS A 27 -1.07 5.72 2.02
CA CYS A 27 0.22 5.55 2.72
C CYS A 27 0.26 6.21 4.11
N ILE A 28 1.45 6.69 4.50
CA ILE A 28 1.74 7.23 5.83
C ILE A 28 0.83 8.40 6.24
N GLN A 29 0.25 9.12 5.28
CA GLN A 29 -0.63 10.24 5.56
C GLN A 29 -2.04 9.80 5.98
N SER A 30 -2.48 8.62 5.53
CA SER A 30 -3.76 8.03 5.93
C SER A 30 -3.64 7.03 7.07
N MET A 31 -2.43 6.59 7.44
CA MET A 31 -2.19 5.48 8.38
C MET A 31 -2.90 5.58 9.75
N ARG A 32 -3.25 6.79 10.19
CA ARG A 32 -3.93 7.05 11.49
C ARG A 32 -5.33 7.64 11.34
N ASN A 33 -5.92 7.60 10.15
CA ASN A 33 -7.26 8.15 9.89
C ASN A 33 -8.36 7.53 10.74
N GLY A 34 -8.25 6.24 11.08
CA GLY A 34 -9.16 5.59 12.03
C GLY A 34 -8.86 5.85 13.51
N GLU A 35 -7.70 6.42 13.84
CA GLU A 35 -7.24 6.56 15.24
C GLU A 35 -7.33 7.98 15.79
N THR A 36 -7.22 9.00 14.93
CA THR A 36 -7.14 10.40 15.34
C THR A 36 -7.85 11.30 14.36
N THR A 37 -8.52 12.32 14.87
CA THR A 37 -9.12 13.37 14.04
C THR A 37 -8.06 14.33 13.52
N LEU A 38 -8.36 15.02 12.41
CA LEU A 38 -7.46 16.02 11.85
C LEU A 38 -7.20 17.17 12.84
N SER A 39 -8.24 17.60 13.57
CA SER A 39 -8.18 18.69 14.53
C SER A 39 -7.26 18.36 15.71
N GLU A 40 -7.29 17.13 16.21
CA GLU A 40 -6.36 16.65 17.24
C GLU A 40 -4.91 16.66 16.73
N ARG A 41 -4.65 16.17 15.52
CA ARG A 41 -3.29 16.18 14.93
C ARG A 41 -2.75 17.60 14.77
N LEU A 42 -3.59 18.52 14.28
CA LEU A 42 -3.19 19.92 14.10
C LEU A 42 -2.93 20.61 15.44
N LYS A 43 -3.72 20.30 16.47
CA LYS A 43 -3.52 20.81 17.81
C LYS A 43 -2.23 20.26 18.45
N ASP A 44 -1.94 18.97 18.28
CA ASP A 44 -0.75 18.33 18.83
C ASP A 44 0.55 18.87 18.19
N VAL A 45 0.57 19.00 16.85
CA VAL A 45 1.77 19.43 16.12
C VAL A 45 1.96 20.94 16.12
N TYR A 46 0.88 21.72 15.97
CA TYR A 46 0.95 23.17 15.75
C TYR A 46 0.29 24.00 16.87
N GLY A 47 -0.43 23.39 17.80
CA GLY A 47 -1.14 24.13 18.87
C GLY A 47 -2.29 25.00 18.37
N VAL A 48 -2.83 24.74 17.18
CA VAL A 48 -3.88 25.55 16.56
C VAL A 48 -5.28 24.96 16.80
N GLU A 49 -6.27 25.85 16.81
CA GLU A 49 -7.69 25.50 16.85
C GLU A 49 -8.17 24.89 15.52
N GLU A 50 -9.30 24.20 15.58
CA GLU A 50 -9.95 23.62 14.40
C GLU A 50 -10.25 24.70 13.34
N GLY A 51 -9.99 24.38 12.07
CA GLY A 51 -10.24 25.29 10.95
C GLY A 51 -9.16 26.34 10.69
N PHE A 52 -8.05 26.36 11.43
CA PHE A 52 -6.91 27.24 11.12
C PHE A 52 -6.30 26.94 9.73
N PHE A 53 -6.22 25.66 9.37
CA PHE A 53 -5.84 25.21 8.03
C PHE A 53 -7.06 24.63 7.29
N ASP A 54 -7.21 24.96 6.01
CA ASP A 54 -8.12 24.25 5.08
C ASP A 54 -7.50 22.90 4.67
N ALA A 55 -7.36 22.02 5.66
CA ALA A 55 -6.81 20.68 5.51
C ALA A 55 -7.95 19.64 5.48
N LYS A 56 -7.73 18.57 4.73
CA LYS A 56 -8.61 17.41 4.67
C LYS A 56 -7.84 16.16 5.09
N LEU A 57 -8.55 15.15 5.58
CA LEU A 57 -7.96 13.84 5.78
C LEU A 57 -7.42 13.31 4.45
N SER A 58 -6.20 12.78 4.48
CA SER A 58 -5.56 12.22 3.31
C SER A 58 -6.21 10.88 2.99
N LYS A 59 -6.63 10.67 1.75
CA LYS A 59 -7.23 9.43 1.27
C LYS A 59 -6.69 9.10 -0.13
N PRO A 60 -6.81 7.84 -0.58
CA PRO A 60 -6.57 7.44 -1.96
C PRO A 60 -7.29 8.34 -2.97
N ILE A 61 -6.72 8.49 -4.17
CA ILE A 61 -7.37 9.30 -5.21
C ILE A 61 -8.65 8.65 -5.76
N THR A 62 -8.75 7.33 -5.65
CA THR A 62 -9.91 6.51 -6.04
C THR A 62 -11.17 6.84 -5.26
N GLU A 63 -11.04 7.40 -4.05
CA GLU A 63 -12.17 7.92 -3.26
C GLU A 63 -12.80 9.19 -3.86
N TYR A 64 -12.08 9.87 -4.75
CA TYR A 64 -12.49 11.18 -5.27
C TYR A 64 -12.79 11.18 -6.77
N VAL A 65 -12.14 10.30 -7.53
CA VAL A 65 -12.28 10.17 -8.99
C VAL A 65 -12.02 8.73 -9.43
N ASP A 66 -12.66 8.31 -10.53
CA ASP A 66 -12.37 7.03 -11.15
C ASP A 66 -10.98 7.00 -11.79
N VAL A 67 -10.31 5.87 -11.69
CA VAL A 67 -8.96 5.62 -12.20
C VAL A 67 -8.97 4.32 -12.98
N GLU A 68 -8.43 4.32 -14.19
CA GLU A 68 -8.41 3.12 -15.04
C GLU A 68 -7.31 2.13 -14.67
N PHE A 69 -6.13 2.63 -14.25
CA PHE A 69 -4.98 1.78 -13.95
C PHE A 69 -4.21 2.27 -12.71
N SER A 70 -3.44 1.38 -12.09
CA SER A 70 -2.55 1.72 -10.99
C SER A 70 -1.15 1.18 -11.24
N ILE A 71 -0.14 1.96 -10.85
CA ILE A 71 1.26 1.54 -10.85
C ILE A 71 1.77 1.67 -9.40
N PRO A 72 1.89 0.56 -8.67
CA PRO A 72 2.19 0.56 -7.24
C PRO A 72 3.66 0.81 -6.91
N GLY A 73 3.92 1.15 -5.65
CA GLY A 73 5.27 1.33 -5.09
C GLY A 73 5.50 2.66 -4.37
N CYS A 74 6.50 2.68 -3.49
CA CYS A 74 6.94 3.84 -2.74
C CYS A 74 8.48 3.91 -2.70
N PRO A 75 9.14 4.43 -3.76
CA PRO A 75 8.56 4.89 -5.03
C PRO A 75 8.24 3.72 -5.98
N VAL A 76 7.59 4.05 -7.10
CA VAL A 76 7.32 3.13 -8.21
C VAL A 76 8.62 2.61 -8.84
N GLU A 77 8.57 1.41 -9.43
CA GLU A 77 9.74 0.83 -10.12
C GLU A 77 9.88 1.40 -11.54
N LYS A 78 11.13 1.61 -11.96
CA LYS A 78 11.46 2.27 -13.22
C LYS A 78 11.00 1.46 -14.42
N GLU A 79 11.34 0.17 -14.46
CA GLU A 79 10.95 -0.70 -15.58
C GLU A 79 9.43 -0.84 -15.68
N GLU A 80 8.74 -0.97 -14.54
CA GLU A 80 7.29 -1.07 -14.47
C GLU A 80 6.62 0.20 -15.01
N THR A 81 7.10 1.38 -14.60
CA THR A 81 6.57 2.67 -15.07
C THR A 81 6.81 2.84 -16.57
N LEU A 82 8.01 2.54 -17.07
CA LEU A 82 8.34 2.65 -18.49
C LEU A 82 7.49 1.69 -19.33
N ARG A 83 7.31 0.44 -18.87
CA ARG A 83 6.45 -0.54 -19.53
C ARG A 83 5.00 -0.07 -19.55
N GLY A 84 4.47 0.41 -18.42
CA GLY A 84 3.10 0.92 -18.34
C GLY A 84 2.83 2.05 -19.33
N ILE A 85 3.73 3.03 -19.40
CA ILE A 85 3.63 4.13 -20.38
C ILE A 85 3.73 3.59 -21.81
N THR A 86 4.68 2.69 -22.07
CA THR A 86 4.88 2.13 -23.41
C THR A 86 3.68 1.31 -23.88
N SER A 87 3.08 0.48 -23.02
CA SER A 87 1.85 -0.26 -23.34
C SER A 87 0.73 0.69 -23.77
N LEU A 88 0.49 1.74 -22.99
CA LEU A 88 -0.57 2.71 -23.28
C LEU A 88 -0.35 3.45 -24.60
N LEU A 89 0.90 3.78 -24.94
CA LEU A 89 1.23 4.39 -26.23
C LEU A 89 0.93 3.48 -27.43
N HIS A 90 0.94 2.16 -27.23
CA HIS A 90 0.58 1.17 -28.26
C HIS A 90 -0.90 0.78 -28.22
N GLY A 91 -1.69 1.33 -27.30
CA GLY A 91 -3.10 0.98 -27.12
C GLY A 91 -3.34 -0.27 -26.27
N ASP A 92 -2.31 -0.78 -25.59
CA ASP A 92 -2.39 -1.94 -24.69
C ASP A 92 -2.51 -1.50 -23.22
N SER A 93 -3.05 -2.40 -22.39
CA SER A 93 -3.11 -2.20 -20.94
C SER A 93 -1.72 -2.30 -20.30
N PRO A 94 -1.41 -1.48 -19.26
CA PRO A 94 -0.21 -1.64 -18.45
C PRO A 94 -0.10 -3.04 -17.85
N PRO A 95 1.13 -3.57 -17.64
CA PRO A 95 1.32 -4.84 -16.97
C PRO A 95 0.80 -4.77 -15.52
N TYR A 96 0.18 -5.86 -15.07
CA TYR A 96 -0.36 -5.98 -13.72
C TYR A 96 0.23 -7.21 -13.02
N TYR A 97 0.76 -7.00 -11.81
CA TYR A 97 1.32 -8.06 -10.99
C TYR A 97 0.25 -8.58 -10.03
N SER A 98 -0.32 -9.76 -10.34
CA SER A 98 -1.38 -10.40 -9.55
C SER A 98 -0.88 -11.37 -8.49
N TYR A 99 0.43 -11.39 -8.23
CA TYR A 99 1.07 -12.32 -7.30
C TYR A 99 1.90 -11.59 -6.25
N PRO A 100 2.19 -12.22 -5.10
CA PRO A 100 2.93 -11.59 -4.01
C PRO A 100 4.45 -11.62 -4.23
N VAL A 101 5.17 -10.74 -3.51
CA VAL A 101 6.64 -10.63 -3.54
C VAL A 101 7.32 -11.97 -3.20
N CYS A 102 6.70 -12.83 -2.38
CA CYS A 102 7.29 -14.13 -2.03
C CYS A 102 7.52 -15.05 -3.25
N VAL A 103 6.74 -14.89 -4.33
CA VAL A 103 6.98 -15.61 -5.59
C VAL A 103 8.28 -15.15 -6.23
N GLU A 104 8.55 -13.84 -6.27
CA GLU A 104 9.83 -13.31 -6.76
C GLU A 104 11.00 -13.76 -5.89
N CYS A 105 10.84 -13.82 -4.56
CA CYS A 105 11.87 -14.36 -3.67
C CYS A 105 12.23 -15.80 -4.04
N LYS A 106 11.21 -16.64 -4.30
CA LYS A 106 11.41 -18.05 -4.66
C LYS A 106 12.03 -18.20 -6.05
N LEU A 107 11.61 -17.41 -7.02
CA LEU A 107 12.19 -17.40 -8.36
C LEU A 107 13.67 -16.96 -8.36
N ASN A 108 14.05 -16.07 -7.45
CA ASN A 108 15.44 -15.63 -7.27
C ASN A 108 16.24 -16.47 -6.26
N GLU A 109 15.66 -17.55 -5.72
CA GLU A 109 16.31 -18.45 -4.74
C GLU A 109 16.80 -17.75 -3.46
N TYR A 110 16.13 -16.66 -3.05
CA TYR A 110 16.50 -15.96 -1.81
C TYR A 110 16.10 -16.76 -0.56
N PRO A 111 16.98 -16.84 0.46
CA PRO A 111 16.64 -17.39 1.76
C PRO A 111 15.41 -16.71 2.36
N CYS A 112 14.53 -17.49 2.99
CA CYS A 112 13.33 -16.95 3.60
C CYS A 112 13.65 -16.31 4.95
N VAL A 113 13.74 -14.98 4.99
CA VAL A 113 14.02 -14.22 6.22
C VAL A 113 13.02 -14.45 7.36
N ILE A 114 11.80 -14.90 7.03
CA ILE A 114 10.81 -15.27 8.04
C ILE A 114 11.22 -16.58 8.73
N VAL A 115 11.63 -17.59 7.95
CA VAL A 115 11.99 -18.92 8.47
C VAL A 115 13.36 -18.88 9.15
N GLU A 116 14.36 -18.29 8.49
CA GLU A 116 15.75 -18.29 8.93
C GLU A 116 15.99 -17.37 10.13
N GLU A 117 15.35 -16.20 10.15
CA GLU A 117 15.65 -15.14 11.12
C GLU A 117 14.43 -14.70 11.95
N GLY A 118 13.23 -15.22 11.64
CA GLY A 118 12.02 -14.83 12.36
C GLY A 118 11.53 -13.42 12.05
N LYS A 119 12.00 -12.75 10.99
CA LYS A 119 11.65 -11.35 10.69
C LYS A 119 10.19 -11.19 10.26
N PRO A 120 9.54 -10.04 10.54
CA PRO A 120 8.12 -9.80 10.24
C PRO A 120 7.92 -9.34 8.79
N CYS A 121 8.27 -10.20 7.83
CA CYS A 121 8.27 -9.87 6.41
C CYS A 121 6.85 -9.95 5.84
N LEU A 122 6.36 -8.84 5.27
CA LEU A 122 5.04 -8.80 4.62
C LEU A 122 5.06 -9.32 3.18
N GLY A 123 6.16 -9.91 2.72
CA GLY A 123 6.35 -10.32 1.32
C GLY A 123 5.23 -11.21 0.75
N PRO A 124 4.67 -12.14 1.54
CA PRO A 124 3.55 -12.98 1.10
C PRO A 124 2.21 -12.24 0.92
N LEU A 125 2.04 -11.04 1.50
CA LEU A 125 0.83 -10.23 1.41
C LEU A 125 0.90 -9.15 0.34
N ILE A 126 2.11 -8.78 -0.06
CA ILE A 126 2.40 -7.53 -0.75
C ILE A 126 2.61 -7.80 -2.22
N ARG A 127 2.02 -6.95 -3.07
CA ARG A 127 2.05 -7.07 -4.52
C ARG A 127 3.48 -7.06 -5.07
N ALA A 128 3.79 -8.01 -5.94
CA ALA A 128 5.07 -8.14 -6.63
C ALA A 128 5.36 -7.00 -7.63
N GLY A 129 6.52 -7.04 -8.27
CA GLY A 129 7.00 -6.11 -9.30
C GLY A 129 8.26 -5.35 -8.90
N CYS A 130 8.74 -5.48 -7.65
CA CYS A 130 10.03 -4.92 -7.20
C CYS A 130 11.16 -5.95 -7.20
N ASN A 131 10.94 -7.12 -7.79
CA ASN A 131 11.91 -8.22 -7.86
C ASN A 131 12.49 -8.60 -6.49
N ALA A 132 11.65 -8.60 -5.46
CA ALA A 132 12.04 -8.87 -4.07
C ALA A 132 13.31 -8.12 -3.61
N ARG A 133 13.42 -6.82 -3.94
CA ARG A 133 14.61 -5.99 -3.63
C ARG A 133 15.04 -6.07 -2.16
N CYS A 134 14.12 -5.96 -1.21
CA CYS A 134 14.48 -5.98 0.22
C CYS A 134 15.00 -7.36 0.66
N PRO A 135 14.29 -8.47 0.38
CA PRO A 135 14.80 -9.82 0.64
C PRO A 135 16.15 -10.15 0.00
N SER A 136 16.46 -9.61 -1.18
CA SER A 136 17.77 -9.78 -1.82
C SER A 136 18.95 -9.28 -0.96
N LEU A 137 18.67 -8.35 -0.03
CA LEU A 137 19.63 -7.78 0.91
C LEU A 137 19.51 -8.41 2.32
N GLY A 138 18.75 -9.49 2.47
CA GLY A 138 18.44 -10.08 3.78
C GLY A 138 17.53 -9.21 4.64
N LEU A 139 16.80 -8.26 4.04
CA LEU A 139 15.83 -7.42 4.74
C LEU A 139 14.41 -7.95 4.53
N ASP A 140 13.55 -7.70 5.49
CA ASP A 140 12.14 -8.07 5.37
C ASP A 140 11.37 -7.07 4.48
N CYS A 141 10.27 -7.53 3.89
CA CYS A 141 9.40 -6.68 3.10
C CYS A 141 8.54 -5.82 4.03
N ILE A 142 8.61 -4.51 3.85
CA ILE A 142 7.86 -3.52 4.64
C ILE A 142 6.48 -3.18 4.06
N GLY A 143 6.12 -3.70 2.89
CA GLY A 143 4.80 -3.49 2.30
C GLY A 143 4.60 -2.24 1.45
N CYS A 144 5.67 -1.65 0.91
CA CYS A 144 5.61 -0.39 0.16
C CYS A 144 4.79 -0.41 -1.15
N ARG A 145 4.37 -1.59 -1.63
CA ARG A 145 3.60 -1.77 -2.88
C ARG A 145 2.12 -2.04 -2.65
N GLY A 146 1.65 -2.05 -1.41
CA GLY A 146 0.27 -2.39 -1.07
C GLY A 146 -0.02 -3.90 -1.17
N PRO A 147 -1.19 -4.33 -0.71
CA PRO A 147 -1.57 -5.73 -0.71
C PRO A 147 -1.81 -6.25 -2.13
N VAL A 148 -1.58 -7.55 -2.33
CA VAL A 148 -2.06 -8.24 -3.53
C VAL A 148 -3.56 -8.47 -3.41
N GLU A 149 -4.31 -8.25 -4.50
CA GLU A 149 -5.75 -8.52 -4.53
C GLU A 149 -6.02 -10.02 -4.37
N GLY A 150 -7.06 -10.37 -3.60
CA GLY A 150 -7.41 -11.77 -3.36
C GLY A 150 -6.32 -12.51 -2.58
N ALA A 151 -5.70 -11.86 -1.59
CA ALA A 151 -4.70 -12.48 -0.73
C ALA A 151 -5.30 -13.60 0.15
N GLU A 152 -5.62 -14.74 -0.45
CA GLU A 152 -6.04 -15.98 0.23
C GLU A 152 -4.98 -16.41 1.26
N ASN A 153 -3.72 -16.03 1.03
CA ASN A 153 -2.60 -16.29 1.92
C ASN A 153 -2.56 -15.35 3.15
N PHE A 154 -3.48 -14.38 3.26
CA PHE A 154 -3.45 -13.40 4.35
C PHE A 154 -3.55 -14.07 5.72
N ALA A 155 -4.55 -14.93 5.90
CA ALA A 155 -4.78 -15.62 7.17
C ALA A 155 -3.58 -16.49 7.59
N ALA A 156 -2.98 -17.20 6.62
CA ALA A 156 -1.80 -18.05 6.88
C ALA A 156 -0.57 -17.22 7.26
N GLU A 157 -0.31 -16.13 6.54
CA GLU A 157 0.82 -15.24 6.85
C GLU A 157 0.63 -14.54 8.20
N TYR A 158 -0.58 -14.04 8.45
CA TYR A 158 -0.95 -13.40 9.70
C TYR A 158 -0.73 -14.36 10.87
N GLN A 159 -1.21 -15.60 10.77
CA GLN A 159 -1.00 -16.62 11.80
C GLN A 159 0.48 -16.94 12.00
N MET A 160 1.27 -17.07 10.92
CA MET A 160 2.70 -17.33 11.04
C MET A 160 3.45 -16.21 11.77
N LEU A 161 3.06 -14.95 11.56
CA LEU A 161 3.64 -13.81 12.27
C LEU A 161 3.25 -13.81 13.76
N LEU A 162 2.01 -14.17 14.09
CA LEU A 162 1.58 -14.37 15.48
C LEU A 162 2.38 -15.48 16.17
N ASP A 163 2.57 -16.62 15.50
CA ASP A 163 3.32 -17.77 16.02
C ASP A 163 4.80 -17.42 16.30
N LYS A 164 5.34 -16.42 15.60
CA LYS A 164 6.69 -15.86 15.82
C LYS A 164 6.76 -14.82 16.94
N GLY A 165 5.64 -14.50 17.58
CA GLY A 165 5.56 -13.61 18.73
C GLY A 165 5.27 -12.15 18.40
N TYR A 166 4.91 -11.81 17.15
CA TYR A 166 4.46 -10.46 16.81
C TYR A 166 3.01 -10.27 17.24
N THR A 167 2.67 -9.06 17.72
CA THR A 167 1.29 -8.77 18.10
C THR A 167 0.46 -8.38 16.88
N LYS A 168 -0.87 -8.53 16.96
CA LYS A 168 -1.83 -8.00 15.98
C LYS A 168 -1.54 -6.53 15.67
N GLN A 169 -1.27 -5.73 16.70
CA GLN A 169 -0.99 -4.31 16.56
C GLN A 169 0.30 -4.05 15.78
N ASP A 170 1.36 -4.84 15.99
CA ASP A 170 2.61 -4.69 15.25
C ASP A 170 2.42 -4.95 13.75
N ILE A 171 1.70 -6.03 13.42
CA ILE A 171 1.42 -6.43 12.04
C ILE A 171 0.55 -5.37 11.36
N MET A 172 -0.53 -4.93 12.02
CA MET A 172 -1.43 -3.91 11.50
C MET A 172 -0.74 -2.56 11.34
N ASN A 173 0.04 -2.12 12.33
CA ASN A 173 0.82 -0.89 12.22
C ASN A 173 1.78 -0.95 11.04
N ARG A 174 2.45 -2.09 10.81
CA ARG A 174 3.37 -2.29 9.69
C ARG A 174 2.66 -2.18 8.34
N LEU A 175 1.49 -2.80 8.20
CA LEU A 175 0.67 -2.72 6.99
C LEU A 175 0.15 -1.30 6.74
N ARG A 176 -0.36 -0.64 7.80
CA ARG A 176 -0.96 0.70 7.73
C ARG A 176 0.02 1.79 7.30
N VAL A 177 1.34 1.61 7.50
CA VAL A 177 2.35 2.58 7.00
C VAL A 177 2.17 2.86 5.51
N PHE A 178 1.85 1.85 4.71
CA PHE A 178 1.64 1.99 3.27
C PHE A 178 0.19 1.79 2.85
N CYS A 179 -0.63 1.15 3.68
CA CYS A 179 -2.04 0.85 3.41
C CYS A 179 -2.93 1.56 4.45
N GLY A 180 -2.98 2.89 4.42
CA GLY A 180 -3.53 3.64 5.55
C GLY A 180 -5.05 3.57 5.68
N GLU A 181 -5.78 3.29 4.59
CA GLU A 181 -7.22 3.02 4.62
C GLU A 181 -7.54 1.52 4.73
N LEU A 182 -6.56 0.68 5.11
CA LEU A 182 -6.80 -0.74 5.33
C LEU A 182 -7.79 -0.91 6.50
N GLY A 183 -9.02 -1.29 6.17
CA GLY A 183 -10.07 -1.54 7.16
C GLY A 183 -9.72 -2.73 8.06
N ASP A 184 -10.25 -2.73 9.27
CA ASP A 184 -10.05 -3.83 10.23
C ASP A 184 -10.65 -5.15 9.70
N ASP A 185 -11.67 -5.06 8.84
CA ASP A 185 -12.31 -6.18 8.12
C ASP A 185 -11.37 -6.89 7.13
N PHE A 186 -10.27 -6.25 6.72
CA PHE A 186 -9.25 -6.88 5.86
C PHE A 186 -8.61 -8.10 6.51
N LEU A 187 -8.71 -8.23 7.84
CA LEU A 187 -8.23 -9.36 8.62
C LEU A 187 -9.07 -10.63 8.47
N GLY A 188 -10.20 -10.61 7.76
CA GLY A 188 -11.09 -11.77 7.65
C GLY A 188 -11.69 -12.21 8.99
N GLY A 189 -11.61 -11.38 10.01
CA GLY A 189 -12.31 -11.54 11.28
C GLY A 189 -13.45 -10.54 11.31
N GLY A 190 -14.65 -10.99 10.96
CA GLY A 190 -15.81 -10.42 11.63
C GLY A 190 -15.60 -10.61 13.12
N ASP A 191 -15.90 -9.59 13.90
CA ASP A 191 -16.05 -9.71 15.35
C ASP A 191 -17.23 -10.67 15.61
N ASP A 192 -16.97 -11.98 15.53
CA ASP A 192 -17.81 -13.01 16.13
C ASP A 192 -17.33 -13.22 17.57
N GLU A 193 -17.62 -12.24 18.43
CA GLU A 193 -17.93 -12.46 19.85
C GLU A 193 -19.45 -12.34 20.07
#